data_AF-A0A6I7Y5S8-F1
#
_entry.id   AF-A0A6I7Y5S8-F1
#
_cell.length_a   1.000
_cell.length_b   1.000
_cell.length_c   1.000
_cell.angle_alpha   90.00
_cell.angle_beta   90.00
_cell.angle_gamma   90.00
#
_symmetry.space_group_name_H-M   'P 1'
#
loop_
_entity.id
_entity.type
_entity.pdbx_description
1 polymer ?
#
loop_
_entity_poly.entity_id
_entity_poly.type
_entity_poly.pdbx_seq_one_letter_code
_entity_poly.pdbx_strand_id
1 'polypeptide(L)'
;MNDATDEIAAALSGPGPDAEVALRVLRLAFRWAGAALEGVDGAESGAPALAALFALEDALEESGALAAALPALLEAAMPGEAVGGGTEGLMRKLDTVRARVREERERTELAHAALEKLAAAEEALRGRLAEHEALRRQVDDLRRLERLVLALDALQEQQEVIAERLATLRGRDAGVEGTLRTSSDALVRLSEDQLAALAPRTRQVLERAEAAQRALAAEEREHGDAAADLAERQARLERIRESQGDRVASLRRYAAVDRELAGALAAPGGAPSGTVAPEHRVTLAEVEAAGDEIERRLGAADEALRRVLAERDARDRDGKTVVHRAG
;
A
#
# COMPACT_ATOMS: atom_id res chain seq x y z
N MET A 1 46.82 -2.19 -11.71
CA MET A 1 45.67 -2.93 -11.15
C MET A 1 45.37 -4.25 -11.87
N ASN A 2 46.02 -4.59 -13.00
CA ASN A 2 45.68 -5.77 -13.81
C ASN A 2 46.50 -7.05 -13.53
N ASP A 3 47.53 -6.95 -12.71
CA ASP A 3 48.51 -8.03 -12.49
C ASP A 3 47.87 -9.30 -11.89
N ALA A 4 46.90 -9.14 -10.97
CA ALA A 4 46.20 -10.28 -10.35
C ALA A 4 45.21 -10.97 -11.32
N THR A 5 44.51 -10.19 -12.15
CA THR A 5 43.60 -10.71 -13.18
C THR A 5 44.35 -11.43 -14.31
N ASP A 6 45.52 -10.92 -14.70
CA ASP A 6 46.37 -11.53 -15.72
C ASP A 6 46.99 -12.85 -15.22
N GLU A 7 47.39 -12.90 -13.94
CA GLU A 7 47.86 -14.13 -13.28
C GLU A 7 46.76 -15.19 -13.10
N ILE A 8 45.52 -14.77 -12.81
CA ILE A 8 44.36 -15.68 -12.72
C ILE A 8 44.04 -16.28 -14.11
N ALA A 9 44.02 -15.45 -15.15
CA ALA A 9 43.79 -15.91 -16.52
C ALA A 9 44.88 -16.89 -16.99
N ALA A 10 46.14 -16.63 -16.64
CA ALA A 10 47.26 -17.53 -16.92
C ALA A 10 47.14 -18.88 -16.17
N ALA A 11 46.71 -18.86 -14.90
CA ALA A 11 46.53 -20.09 -14.11
C ALA A 11 45.38 -20.96 -14.61
N LEU A 12 44.29 -20.35 -15.11
CA LEU A 12 43.13 -21.05 -15.67
C LEU A 12 43.37 -21.63 -17.08
N SER A 13 44.42 -21.18 -17.77
CA SER A 13 44.76 -21.64 -19.13
C SER A 13 45.64 -22.91 -19.15
N GLY A 14 46.01 -23.45 -17.97
CA GLY A 14 46.83 -24.66 -17.82
C GLY A 14 46.06 -25.99 -17.91
N PRO A 15 46.74 -27.14 -17.83
CA PRO A 15 46.13 -28.46 -17.97
C PRO A 15 45.33 -28.87 -16.72
N GLY A 16 44.00 -28.74 -16.79
CA GLY A 16 43.02 -29.34 -15.87
C GLY A 16 42.99 -28.77 -14.43
N PRO A 17 41.87 -28.94 -13.69
CA PRO A 17 41.73 -28.38 -12.35
C PRO A 17 42.50 -29.22 -11.32
N ASP A 18 43.75 -28.85 -11.05
CA ASP A 18 44.49 -29.30 -9.87
C ASP A 18 44.06 -28.49 -8.64
N ALA A 19 43.98 -29.13 -7.47
CA ALA A 19 43.61 -28.49 -6.22
C ALA A 19 44.59 -27.36 -5.85
N GLU A 20 45.87 -27.51 -6.18
CA GLU A 20 46.89 -26.48 -5.97
C GLU A 20 46.64 -25.23 -6.85
N VAL A 21 46.23 -25.44 -8.11
CA VAL A 21 45.90 -24.36 -9.05
C VAL A 21 44.64 -23.62 -8.59
N ALA A 22 43.62 -24.33 -8.13
CA ALA A 22 42.38 -23.74 -7.60
C ALA A 22 42.62 -22.89 -6.34
N LEU A 23 43.41 -23.38 -5.38
CA LEU A 23 43.76 -22.63 -4.17
C LEU A 23 44.66 -21.41 -4.48
N ARG A 24 45.55 -21.52 -5.48
CA ARG A 24 46.35 -20.38 -5.95
C ARG A 24 45.48 -19.30 -6.58
N VAL A 25 44.49 -19.67 -7.40
CA VAL A 25 43.51 -18.73 -7.98
C VAL A 25 42.68 -18.07 -6.88
N LEU A 26 42.20 -18.83 -5.88
CA LEU A 26 41.46 -18.29 -4.74
C LEU A 26 42.28 -17.25 -3.97
N ARG A 27 43.57 -17.51 -3.72
CA ARG A 27 44.47 -16.55 -3.07
C ARG A 27 44.62 -15.25 -3.87
N LEU A 28 44.77 -15.35 -5.19
CA LEU A 28 44.86 -14.18 -6.07
C LEU A 28 43.53 -13.42 -6.13
N ALA A 29 42.40 -14.12 -6.13
CA ALA A 29 41.07 -13.54 -6.09
C ALA A 29 40.84 -12.74 -4.79
N PHE A 30 41.22 -13.26 -3.62
CA PHE A 30 41.14 -12.50 -2.37
C PHE A 30 42.01 -11.24 -2.37
N ARG A 31 43.23 -11.31 -2.94
CA ARG A 31 44.11 -10.13 -3.06
C ARG A 31 43.51 -9.07 -3.97
N TRP A 32 42.93 -9.50 -5.08
CA TRP A 32 42.25 -8.60 -6.02
C TRP A 32 40.98 -7.99 -5.42
N ALA A 33 40.14 -8.79 -4.76
CA ALA A 33 38.94 -8.33 -4.08
C ALA A 33 39.25 -7.31 -2.98
N GLY A 34 40.31 -7.53 -2.19
CA GLY A 34 40.77 -6.56 -1.19
C GLY A 34 41.16 -5.21 -1.81
N ALA A 35 41.95 -5.23 -2.89
CA ALA A 35 42.35 -4.02 -3.60
C ALA A 35 41.15 -3.31 -4.28
N ALA A 36 40.15 -4.07 -4.74
CA ALA A 36 38.93 -3.51 -5.32
C ALA A 36 38.04 -2.85 -4.26
N LEU A 37 37.92 -3.46 -3.08
CA LEU A 37 37.15 -2.94 -1.94
C LEU A 37 37.78 -1.67 -1.34
N GLU A 38 39.10 -1.55 -1.33
CA GLU A 38 39.81 -0.31 -0.94
C GLU A 38 39.49 0.89 -1.85
N GLY A 39 39.06 0.64 -3.08
CA GLY A 39 38.65 1.67 -4.04
C GLY A 39 37.16 2.06 -3.97
N VAL A 40 36.36 1.38 -3.14
CA VAL A 40 34.93 1.69 -2.98
C VAL A 40 34.76 2.84 -2.00
N ASP A 41 34.85 4.08 -2.51
CA ASP A 41 34.55 5.27 -1.73
C ASP A 41 33.04 5.48 -1.60
N GLY A 42 32.57 5.75 -0.37
CA GLY A 42 31.15 5.98 -0.04
C GLY A 42 30.59 7.34 -0.47
N ALA A 43 31.20 8.00 -1.45
CA ALA A 43 30.84 9.36 -1.83
C ALA A 43 29.60 9.38 -2.76
N GLU A 44 28.60 10.16 -2.34
CA GLU A 44 27.35 10.56 -3.00
C GLU A 44 26.16 9.58 -3.01
N SER A 45 26.37 8.28 -3.18
CA SER A 45 25.28 7.30 -3.14
C SER A 45 25.85 6.03 -2.53
N GLY A 46 25.38 5.59 -1.36
CA GLY A 46 25.88 4.35 -0.72
C GLY A 46 25.61 3.07 -1.53
N ALA A 47 25.00 3.17 -2.71
CA ALA A 47 24.63 2.05 -3.57
C ALA A 47 25.81 1.16 -4.05
N PRO A 48 26.98 1.68 -4.48
CA PRO A 48 28.11 0.83 -4.88
C PRO A 48 28.75 0.14 -3.67
N ALA A 49 28.74 0.76 -2.49
CA ALA A 49 29.19 0.13 -1.24
C ALA A 49 28.26 -1.02 -0.81
N LEU A 50 26.94 -0.83 -0.92
CA LEU A 50 25.96 -1.89 -0.65
C LEU A 50 26.05 -3.03 -1.68
N ALA A 51 26.22 -2.72 -2.97
CA ALA A 51 26.40 -3.73 -4.00
C ALA A 51 27.68 -4.57 -3.78
N ALA A 52 28.78 -3.91 -3.38
CA ALA A 52 30.01 -4.61 -3.01
C ALA A 52 29.84 -5.49 -1.76
N LEU A 53 29.04 -5.04 -0.78
CA LEU A 53 28.71 -5.84 0.41
C LEU A 53 27.89 -7.09 0.07
N PHE A 54 26.90 -6.98 -0.84
CA PHE A 54 26.13 -8.14 -1.30
C PHE A 54 26.99 -9.13 -2.07
N ALA A 55 27.83 -8.66 -2.98
CA ALA A 55 28.76 -9.53 -3.70
C ALA A 55 29.76 -10.24 -2.75
N LEU A 56 30.15 -9.57 -1.66
CA LEU A 56 30.98 -10.18 -0.61
C LEU A 56 30.21 -11.22 0.19
N GLU A 57 28.93 -10.99 0.50
CA GLU A 57 28.06 -11.98 1.15
C GLU A 57 27.90 -13.23 0.31
N ASP A 58 27.58 -13.10 -0.98
CA ASP A 58 27.44 -14.23 -1.91
C ASP A 58 28.73 -15.06 -1.97
N ALA A 59 29.89 -14.39 -2.08
CA ALA A 59 31.19 -15.06 -2.05
C ALA A 59 31.48 -15.75 -0.69
N LEU A 60 31.01 -15.16 0.41
CA LEU A 60 31.13 -15.75 1.74
C LEU A 60 30.17 -16.94 1.93
N GLU A 61 28.97 -16.94 1.34
CA GLU A 61 28.08 -18.10 1.35
C GLU A 61 28.68 -19.27 0.57
N GLU A 62 29.21 -19.01 -0.64
CA GLU A 62 29.86 -20.05 -1.47
C GLU A 62 31.12 -20.63 -0.82
N SER A 63 31.84 -19.84 0.00
CA SER A 63 32.97 -20.34 0.78
C SER A 63 32.58 -21.37 1.86
N GLY A 64 31.27 -21.60 2.09
CA GLY A 64 30.77 -22.64 2.98
C GLY A 64 31.15 -24.05 2.52
N ALA A 65 31.18 -24.27 1.20
CA ALA A 65 31.64 -25.53 0.63
C ALA A 65 33.14 -25.79 0.91
N LEU A 66 33.95 -24.74 0.87
CA LEU A 66 35.37 -24.77 1.25
C LEU A 66 35.57 -25.07 2.74
N ALA A 67 34.78 -24.42 3.60
CA ALA A 67 34.80 -24.67 5.05
C ALA A 67 34.38 -26.10 5.40
N ALA A 68 33.46 -26.71 4.64
CA ALA A 68 33.05 -28.10 4.83
C ALA A 68 34.10 -29.13 4.36
N ALA A 69 34.92 -28.78 3.35
CA ALA A 69 35.98 -29.66 2.83
C ALA A 69 37.29 -29.61 3.63
N LEU A 70 37.52 -28.51 4.36
CA LEU A 70 38.73 -28.25 5.16
C LEU A 70 39.03 -29.30 6.25
N PRO A 71 38.05 -29.77 7.05
CA PRO A 71 38.28 -30.81 8.06
C PRO A 71 38.83 -32.11 7.46
N ALA A 72 38.25 -32.58 6.35
CA ALA A 72 38.71 -33.79 5.66
C ALA A 72 40.12 -33.63 5.08
N LEU A 73 40.47 -32.42 4.62
CA LEU A 73 41.81 -32.11 4.11
C LEU A 73 42.85 -32.01 5.24
N LEU A 74 42.48 -31.46 6.40
CA LEU A 74 43.32 -31.41 7.60
C LEU A 74 43.56 -32.81 8.17
N GLU A 75 42.54 -33.66 8.23
CA GLU A 75 42.69 -35.06 8.63
C GLU A 75 43.63 -35.82 7.68
N ALA A 76 43.50 -35.61 6.37
CA ALA A 76 44.37 -36.24 5.37
C ALA A 76 45.81 -35.71 5.40
N ALA A 77 46.01 -34.44 5.75
CA ALA A 77 47.34 -33.80 5.78
C ALA A 77 48.11 -34.03 7.10
N MET A 78 47.44 -34.52 8.16
CA MET A 78 47.99 -34.68 9.52
C MET A 78 48.87 -33.51 10.00
N PRO A 79 48.43 -32.24 9.88
CA PRO A 79 49.22 -31.13 10.37
C PRO A 79 49.16 -31.11 11.91
N GLY A 80 50.28 -30.83 12.57
CA GLY A 80 50.34 -30.79 14.04
C GLY A 80 49.36 -29.78 14.67
N GLU A 81 49.08 -29.92 15.98
CA GLU A 81 48.03 -29.16 16.70
C GLU A 81 48.07 -27.64 16.50
N ALA A 82 49.26 -27.05 16.31
CA ALA A 82 49.41 -25.62 16.08
C ALA A 82 48.71 -25.12 14.80
N VAL A 83 48.67 -25.94 13.74
CA VAL A 83 48.03 -25.59 12.46
C VAL A 83 46.52 -25.83 12.53
N GLY A 84 46.09 -26.93 13.15
CA GLY A 84 44.67 -27.23 13.37
C GLY A 84 43.96 -26.16 14.22
N GLY A 85 44.59 -25.73 15.32
CA GLY A 85 44.04 -24.65 16.16
C GLY A 85 43.98 -23.30 15.44
N GLY A 86 44.95 -23.03 14.56
CA GLY A 86 44.97 -21.83 13.70
C GLY A 86 43.82 -21.82 12.68
N THR A 87 43.56 -22.95 12.03
CA THR A 87 42.48 -23.08 11.03
C THR A 87 41.10 -23.00 11.67
N GLU A 88 40.88 -23.62 12.83
CA GLU A 88 39.62 -23.49 13.58
C GLU A 88 39.36 -22.05 14.02
N GLY A 89 40.42 -21.33 14.44
CA GLY A 89 40.32 -19.92 14.81
C GLY A 89 39.94 -19.03 13.62
N LEU A 90 40.43 -19.34 12.41
CA LEU A 90 40.05 -18.64 11.19
C LEU A 90 38.62 -18.96 10.75
N MET A 91 38.18 -20.22 10.86
CA MET A 91 36.79 -20.61 10.60
C MET A 91 35.81 -19.87 11.51
N ARG A 92 36.08 -19.82 12.82
CA ARG A 92 35.28 -19.06 13.79
C ARG A 92 35.19 -17.57 13.44
N LYS A 93 36.30 -16.97 12.99
CA LYS A 93 36.31 -15.58 12.53
C LYS A 93 35.46 -15.39 11.28
N LEU A 94 35.55 -16.30 10.31
CA LEU A 94 34.80 -16.24 9.06
C LEU A 94 33.29 -16.38 9.33
N ASP A 95 32.87 -17.28 10.21
CA ASP A 95 31.47 -17.41 10.63
C ASP A 95 30.97 -16.16 11.37
N THR A 96 31.83 -15.54 12.18
CA THR A 96 31.50 -14.26 12.84
C THR A 96 31.28 -13.13 11.82
N VAL A 97 32.13 -13.04 10.79
CA VAL A 97 31.97 -12.04 9.73
C VAL A 97 30.70 -12.30 8.90
N ARG A 98 30.42 -13.56 8.54
CA ARG A 98 29.16 -13.95 7.86
C ARG A 98 27.93 -13.51 8.64
N ALA A 99 27.89 -13.83 9.95
CA ALA A 99 26.76 -13.47 10.79
C ALA A 99 26.55 -11.94 10.84
N ARG A 100 27.64 -11.17 10.92
CA ARG A 100 27.57 -9.70 10.94
C ARG A 100 27.09 -9.11 9.61
N VAL A 101 27.56 -9.63 8.48
CA VAL A 101 27.12 -9.15 7.15
C VAL A 101 25.63 -9.44 6.95
N ARG A 102 25.19 -10.64 7.32
CA ARG A 102 23.77 -11.02 7.26
C ARG A 102 22.89 -10.14 8.15
N GLU A 103 23.31 -9.85 9.37
CA GLU A 103 22.56 -8.96 10.28
C GLU A 103 22.41 -7.55 9.69
N GLU A 104 23.48 -6.99 9.11
CA GLU A 104 23.39 -5.67 8.46
C GLU A 104 22.47 -5.71 7.23
N ARG A 105 22.44 -6.80 6.46
CA ARG A 105 21.49 -6.97 5.36
C ARG A 105 20.04 -6.96 5.85
N GLU A 106 19.72 -7.77 6.85
CA GLU A 106 18.37 -7.82 7.43
C GLU A 106 17.94 -6.42 7.92
N ARG A 107 18.86 -5.65 8.53
CA ARG A 107 18.60 -4.25 8.90
C ARG A 107 18.35 -3.35 7.70
N THR A 108 19.14 -3.46 6.63
CA THR A 108 18.96 -2.65 5.42
C THR A 108 17.66 -2.98 4.68
N GLU A 109 17.28 -4.26 4.61
CA GLU A 109 16.02 -4.70 4.01
C GLU A 109 14.81 -4.17 4.80
N LEU A 110 14.87 -4.22 6.13
CA LEU A 110 13.85 -3.62 7.00
C LEU A 110 13.75 -2.10 6.81
N ALA A 111 14.90 -1.41 6.69
CA ALA A 111 14.93 0.02 6.44
C ALA A 111 14.36 0.37 5.06
N HIS A 112 14.68 -0.41 4.02
CA HIS A 112 14.15 -0.22 2.67
C HIS A 112 12.62 -0.41 2.64
N ALA A 113 12.12 -1.49 3.25
CA ALA A 113 10.68 -1.72 3.37
C ALA A 113 9.95 -0.62 4.16
N ALA A 114 10.61 0.00 5.15
CA ALA A 114 10.06 1.14 5.87
C ALA A 114 10.00 2.40 4.98
N LEU A 115 11.03 2.65 4.17
CA LEU A 115 11.06 3.76 3.21
C LEU A 115 9.99 3.61 2.12
N GLU A 116 9.80 2.40 1.58
CA GLU A 116 8.73 2.13 0.61
C GLU A 116 7.33 2.42 1.19
N LYS A 117 7.09 2.02 2.44
CA LYS A 117 5.83 2.34 3.13
C LYS A 117 5.63 3.84 3.32
N LEU A 118 6.70 4.57 3.65
CA LEU A 118 6.65 6.02 3.78
C LEU A 118 6.38 6.70 2.44
N ALA A 119 7.05 6.27 1.37
CA ALA A 119 6.81 6.78 0.02
C ALA A 119 5.37 6.51 -0.46
N ALA A 120 4.84 5.30 -0.21
CA ALA A 120 3.45 4.98 -0.52
C ALA A 120 2.45 5.83 0.28
N ALA A 121 2.74 6.10 1.56
CA ALA A 121 1.92 6.99 2.37
C ALA A 121 1.99 8.45 1.89
N GLU A 122 3.16 8.91 1.46
CA GLU A 122 3.36 10.25 0.89
C GLU A 122 2.58 10.43 -0.40
N GLU A 123 2.62 9.47 -1.32
CA GLU A 123 1.81 9.49 -2.54
C GLU A 123 0.30 9.46 -2.26
N ALA A 124 -0.14 8.66 -1.29
CA ALA A 124 -1.54 8.66 -0.87
C ALA A 124 -1.97 10.03 -0.29
N LEU A 125 -1.10 10.71 0.45
CA LEU A 125 -1.36 12.06 0.98
C LEU A 125 -1.37 13.10 -0.15
N ARG A 126 -0.46 13.02 -1.13
CA ARG A 126 -0.50 13.87 -2.33
C ARG A 126 -1.80 13.71 -3.11
N GLY A 127 -2.25 12.47 -3.29
CA GLY A 127 -3.55 12.16 -3.91
C GLY A 127 -4.71 12.84 -3.18
N ARG A 128 -4.78 12.68 -1.85
CA ARG A 128 -5.82 13.34 -1.02
C ARG A 128 -5.76 14.87 -1.09
N LEU A 129 -4.58 15.46 -1.13
CA LEU A 129 -4.44 16.91 -1.29
C LEU A 129 -4.99 17.38 -2.65
N ALA A 130 -4.68 16.66 -3.72
CA ALA A 130 -5.21 16.96 -5.05
C ALA A 130 -6.75 16.82 -5.10
N GLU A 131 -7.31 15.79 -4.45
CA GLU A 131 -8.77 15.63 -4.29
C GLU A 131 -9.39 16.80 -3.53
N HIS A 132 -8.79 17.23 -2.42
CA HIS A 132 -9.26 18.38 -1.65
C HIS A 132 -9.19 19.70 -2.45
N GLU A 133 -8.16 19.89 -3.27
CA GLU A 133 -8.07 21.04 -4.16
C GLU A 133 -9.16 21.02 -5.24
N ALA A 134 -9.47 19.85 -5.81
CA ALA A 134 -10.57 19.70 -6.76
C ALA A 134 -11.92 20.01 -6.09
N LEU A 135 -12.17 19.50 -4.89
CA LEU A 135 -13.38 19.80 -4.12
C LEU A 135 -13.50 21.30 -3.79
N ARG A 136 -12.39 21.98 -3.46
CA ARG A 136 -12.39 23.43 -3.25
C ARG A 136 -12.82 24.19 -4.50
N ARG A 137 -12.32 23.81 -5.67
CA ARG A 137 -12.74 24.42 -6.96
C ARG A 137 -14.23 24.19 -7.21
N GLN A 138 -14.74 22.99 -6.96
CA GLN A 138 -16.18 22.70 -7.07
C GLN A 138 -17.02 23.56 -6.12
N VAL A 139 -16.59 23.73 -4.87
CA VAL A 139 -17.28 24.62 -3.91
C VAL A 139 -17.28 26.07 -4.39
N ASP A 140 -16.17 26.55 -4.95
CA ASP A 140 -16.08 27.92 -5.48
C ASP A 140 -16.98 28.11 -6.72
N ASP A 141 -17.09 27.09 -7.57
CA ASP A 141 -18.02 27.07 -8.70
C ASP A 141 -19.49 27.06 -8.23
N LEU A 142 -19.83 26.27 -7.20
CA LEU A 142 -21.17 26.28 -6.61
C LEU A 142 -21.53 27.65 -6.01
N ARG A 143 -20.60 28.29 -5.29
CA ARG A 143 -20.78 29.67 -4.78
C ARG A 143 -20.91 30.70 -5.89
N ARG A 144 -20.26 30.47 -7.03
CA ARG A 144 -20.43 31.32 -8.22
C ARG A 144 -21.81 31.13 -8.82
N LEU A 145 -22.30 29.90 -8.92
CA LEU A 145 -23.64 29.60 -9.41
C LEU A 145 -24.72 30.18 -8.49
N GLU A 146 -24.58 30.05 -7.18
CA GLU A 146 -25.49 30.67 -6.20
C GLU A 146 -25.59 32.18 -6.38
N ARG A 147 -24.44 32.87 -6.55
CA ARG A 147 -24.43 34.31 -6.85
C ARG A 147 -25.11 34.67 -8.16
N LEU A 148 -25.01 33.81 -9.18
CA LEU A 148 -25.70 34.03 -10.45
C LEU A 148 -27.22 33.83 -10.33
N VAL A 149 -27.67 32.90 -9.49
CA VAL A 149 -29.10 32.71 -9.20
C VAL A 149 -29.67 33.95 -8.50
N LEU A 150 -29.01 34.46 -7.46
CA LEU A 150 -29.43 35.68 -6.78
C LEU A 150 -29.46 36.90 -7.72
N ALA A 151 -28.51 36.98 -8.65
CA ALA A 151 -28.51 38.04 -9.67
C ALA A 151 -29.68 37.90 -10.66
N LEU A 152 -30.10 36.67 -10.97
CA LEU A 152 -31.24 36.39 -11.84
C LEU A 152 -32.56 36.79 -11.17
N ASP A 153 -32.74 36.47 -9.89
CA ASP A 153 -33.91 36.89 -9.12
C ASP A 153 -34.03 38.43 -9.06
N ALA A 154 -32.91 39.13 -8.82
CA ALA A 154 -32.87 40.60 -8.84
C ALA A 154 -33.22 41.19 -10.22
N LEU A 155 -32.82 40.54 -11.32
CA LEU A 155 -33.20 40.95 -12.68
C LEU A 155 -34.70 40.74 -12.93
N GLN A 156 -35.29 39.67 -12.38
CA GLN A 156 -36.71 39.40 -12.50
C GLN A 156 -37.55 40.43 -11.74
N GLU A 157 -37.15 40.81 -10.52
CA GLU A 157 -37.76 41.91 -9.77
C GLU A 157 -37.69 43.24 -10.54
N GLN A 158 -36.55 43.55 -11.17
CA GLN A 158 -36.42 44.75 -12.01
C GLN A 158 -37.37 44.72 -13.20
N GLN A 159 -37.55 43.55 -13.83
CA GLN A 159 -38.49 43.38 -14.94
C GLN A 159 -39.93 43.64 -14.49
N GLU A 160 -40.33 43.14 -13.32
CA GLU A 160 -41.65 43.37 -12.74
C GLU A 160 -41.91 44.86 -12.46
N VAL A 161 -40.94 45.56 -11.87
CA VAL A 161 -41.04 47.01 -11.62
C VAL A 161 -41.16 47.80 -12.93
N ILE A 162 -40.40 47.43 -13.97
CA ILE A 162 -40.50 48.06 -15.29
C ILE A 162 -41.88 47.80 -15.90
N ALA A 163 -42.40 46.58 -15.79
CA ALA A 163 -43.72 46.22 -16.30
C ALA A 163 -44.84 47.01 -15.59
N GLU A 164 -44.76 47.18 -14.27
CA GLU A 164 -45.72 47.96 -13.49
C GLU A 164 -45.69 49.45 -13.84
N ARG A 165 -44.49 50.03 -14.02
CA ARG A 165 -44.32 51.41 -14.49
C ARG A 165 -44.89 51.62 -15.89
N LEU A 166 -44.70 50.65 -16.79
CA LEU A 166 -45.29 50.69 -18.13
C LEU A 166 -46.82 50.59 -18.08
N ALA A 167 -47.39 49.78 -17.18
CA ALA A 167 -48.83 49.67 -17.00
C ALA A 167 -49.44 50.97 -16.46
N THR A 168 -48.80 51.63 -15.49
CA THR A 168 -49.25 52.91 -14.93
C THR A 168 -49.14 54.07 -15.92
N LEU A 169 -48.12 54.09 -16.78
CA LEU A 169 -48.02 55.05 -17.89
C LEU A 169 -49.16 54.85 -18.91
N ARG A 170 -49.51 53.60 -19.22
CA ARG A 170 -50.64 53.29 -20.11
C ARG A 170 -52.01 53.65 -19.52
N GLY A 171 -52.15 53.69 -18.20
CA GLY A 171 -53.39 54.07 -17.52
C GLY A 171 -53.69 55.58 -17.50
N ARG A 172 -52.73 56.45 -17.85
CA ARG A 172 -52.87 57.92 -17.75
C ARG A 172 -53.29 58.62 -19.05
N ASP A 173 -53.19 57.96 -20.19
CA ASP A 173 -53.50 58.54 -21.51
C ASP A 173 -54.83 58.03 -22.09
N ALA A 174 -55.94 58.31 -21.38
CA ALA A 174 -57.30 57.92 -21.78
C ALA A 174 -57.99 58.95 -22.71
N GLY A 175 -57.25 59.57 -23.64
CA GLY A 175 -57.76 60.66 -24.49
C GLY A 175 -57.51 60.57 -25.99
N VAL A 176 -56.83 59.52 -26.48
CA VAL A 176 -56.44 59.43 -27.92
C VAL A 176 -56.89 58.08 -28.51
N GLU A 177 -58.12 57.67 -28.22
CA GLU A 177 -58.64 56.30 -28.47
C GLU A 177 -58.72 55.88 -29.96
N GLY A 178 -58.67 56.81 -30.92
CA GLY A 178 -58.79 56.47 -32.35
C GLY A 178 -57.51 55.94 -32.99
N THR A 179 -56.37 56.61 -32.75
CA THR A 179 -55.04 56.16 -33.21
C THR A 179 -54.39 55.19 -32.21
N LEU A 180 -54.78 55.23 -30.93
CA LEU A 180 -54.38 54.23 -29.92
C LEU A 180 -54.98 52.86 -30.19
N ARG A 181 -56.18 52.73 -30.77
CA ARG A 181 -56.74 51.41 -31.07
C ARG A 181 -55.93 50.69 -32.14
N THR A 182 -55.50 51.40 -33.17
CA THR A 182 -54.67 50.85 -34.25
C THR A 182 -53.23 50.58 -33.78
N SER A 183 -52.65 51.45 -32.94
CA SER A 183 -51.32 51.20 -32.35
C SER A 183 -51.36 50.18 -31.20
N SER A 184 -52.50 50.02 -30.50
CA SER A 184 -52.72 48.96 -29.52
C SER A 184 -52.95 47.62 -30.19
N ASP A 185 -53.70 47.53 -31.29
CA ASP A 185 -53.77 46.30 -32.09
C ASP A 185 -52.40 45.94 -32.68
N ALA A 186 -51.61 46.93 -33.09
CA ALA A 186 -50.23 46.72 -33.53
C ALA A 186 -49.29 46.31 -32.37
N LEU A 187 -49.48 46.86 -31.17
CA LEU A 187 -48.72 46.48 -29.97
C LEU A 187 -49.14 45.11 -29.43
N VAL A 188 -50.42 44.77 -29.49
CA VAL A 188 -50.95 43.45 -29.13
C VAL A 188 -50.39 42.43 -30.09
N ARG A 189 -50.46 42.66 -31.41
CA ARG A 189 -49.80 41.80 -32.40
C ARG A 189 -48.30 41.72 -32.21
N LEU A 190 -47.61 42.83 -31.95
CA LEU A 190 -46.17 42.82 -31.67
C LEU A 190 -45.83 42.06 -30.38
N SER A 191 -46.67 42.15 -29.36
CA SER A 191 -46.49 41.42 -28.10
C SER A 191 -46.82 39.93 -28.24
N GLU A 192 -47.82 39.57 -29.04
CA GLU A 192 -48.12 38.19 -29.42
C GLU A 192 -46.99 37.61 -30.28
N ASP A 193 -46.47 38.36 -31.24
CA ASP A 193 -45.32 37.97 -32.07
C ASP A 193 -44.05 37.84 -31.23
N GLN A 194 -43.82 38.75 -30.26
CA GLN A 194 -42.69 38.65 -29.33
C GLN A 194 -42.86 37.49 -28.34
N LEU A 195 -44.07 37.21 -27.85
CA LEU A 195 -44.34 36.04 -27.01
C LEU A 195 -44.20 34.74 -27.79
N ALA A 196 -44.65 34.70 -29.04
CA ALA A 196 -44.47 33.56 -29.94
C ALA A 196 -42.99 33.34 -30.27
N ALA A 197 -42.20 34.42 -30.41
CA ALA A 197 -40.76 34.33 -30.62
C ALA A 197 -39.99 33.94 -29.35
N LEU A 198 -40.46 34.34 -28.16
CA LEU A 198 -39.84 34.03 -26.87
C LEU A 198 -40.20 32.63 -26.36
N ALA A 199 -41.42 32.16 -26.59
CA ALA A 199 -41.93 30.86 -26.14
C ALA A 199 -41.00 29.66 -26.45
N PRO A 200 -40.44 29.51 -27.68
CA PRO A 200 -39.50 28.42 -27.96
C PRO A 200 -38.17 28.59 -27.22
N ARG A 201 -37.72 29.83 -27.00
CA ARG A 201 -36.48 30.13 -26.29
C ARG A 201 -36.61 29.86 -24.79
N THR A 202 -37.73 30.22 -24.17
CA THR A 202 -38.04 29.83 -22.79
C THR A 202 -38.24 28.33 -22.65
N ARG A 203 -38.88 27.65 -23.61
CA ARG A 203 -38.96 26.18 -23.62
C ARG A 203 -37.58 25.53 -23.63
N GLN A 204 -36.68 25.98 -24.50
CA GLN A 204 -35.31 25.46 -24.55
C GLN A 204 -34.53 25.71 -23.25
N VAL A 205 -34.73 26.87 -22.61
CA VAL A 205 -34.06 27.15 -21.33
C VAL A 205 -34.60 26.26 -20.22
N LEU A 206 -35.91 26.04 -20.17
CA LEU A 206 -36.54 25.12 -19.21
C LEU A 206 -36.09 23.67 -19.44
N GLU A 207 -36.03 23.21 -20.69
CA GLU A 207 -35.53 21.87 -21.03
C GLU A 207 -34.06 21.70 -20.63
N ARG A 208 -33.22 22.73 -20.82
CA ARG A 208 -31.82 22.73 -20.35
C ARG A 208 -31.72 22.74 -18.83
N ALA A 209 -32.55 23.53 -18.15
CA ALA A 209 -32.58 23.58 -16.70
C ALA A 209 -33.01 22.23 -16.11
N GLU A 210 -34.04 21.60 -16.68
CA GLU A 210 -34.51 20.28 -16.26
C GLU A 210 -33.45 19.20 -16.53
N ALA A 211 -32.76 19.26 -17.68
CA ALA A 211 -31.65 18.36 -17.97
C ALA A 211 -30.47 18.54 -16.99
N ALA A 212 -30.12 19.78 -16.65
CA ALA A 212 -29.09 20.09 -15.66
C ALA A 212 -29.50 19.62 -14.25
N GLN A 213 -30.76 19.78 -13.87
CA GLN A 213 -31.29 19.33 -12.59
C GLN A 213 -31.32 17.80 -12.49
N ARG A 214 -31.65 17.11 -13.60
CA ARG A 214 -31.54 15.64 -13.68
C ARG A 214 -30.09 15.15 -13.59
N ALA A 215 -29.14 15.85 -14.21
CA ALA A 215 -27.73 15.52 -14.11
C ALA A 215 -27.20 15.72 -12.69
N LEU A 216 -27.53 16.85 -12.05
CA LEU A 216 -27.17 17.11 -10.66
C LEU A 216 -27.72 16.04 -9.72
N ALA A 217 -29.00 15.69 -9.86
CA ALA A 217 -29.61 14.64 -9.04
C ALA A 217 -29.00 13.24 -9.27
N ALA A 218 -28.37 12.99 -10.43
CA ALA A 218 -27.63 11.75 -10.67
C ALA A 218 -26.28 11.76 -9.95
N GLU A 219 -25.51 12.85 -10.10
CA GLU A 219 -24.23 13.06 -9.41
C GLU A 219 -24.39 13.04 -7.89
N GLU A 220 -25.46 13.64 -7.33
CA GLU A 220 -25.74 13.58 -5.89
C GLU A 220 -25.99 12.16 -5.40
N ARG A 221 -26.63 11.31 -6.21
CA ARG A 221 -26.81 9.89 -5.87
C ARG A 221 -25.50 9.13 -5.93
N GLU A 222 -24.70 9.34 -6.97
CA GLU A 222 -23.38 8.70 -7.09
C GLU A 222 -22.45 9.10 -5.93
N HIS A 223 -22.47 10.38 -5.53
CA HIS A 223 -21.77 10.84 -4.33
C HIS A 223 -22.32 10.24 -3.04
N GLY A 224 -23.63 10.12 -2.91
CA GLY A 224 -24.27 9.47 -1.77
C GLY A 224 -23.87 8.00 -1.63
N ASP A 225 -23.88 7.26 -2.74
CA ASP A 225 -23.47 5.86 -2.81
C ASP A 225 -21.98 5.71 -2.47
N ALA A 226 -21.12 6.57 -3.03
CA ALA A 226 -19.68 6.58 -2.72
C ALA A 226 -19.39 6.91 -1.25
N ALA A 227 -20.16 7.82 -0.64
CA ALA A 227 -20.04 8.15 0.78
C ALA A 227 -20.48 6.99 1.68
N ALA A 228 -21.55 6.28 1.31
CA ALA A 228 -22.00 5.08 2.01
C ALA A 228 -20.95 3.96 1.95
N ASP A 229 -20.39 3.71 0.75
CA ASP A 229 -19.29 2.76 0.54
C ASP A 229 -18.07 3.09 1.41
N LEU A 230 -17.70 4.38 1.50
CA LEU A 230 -16.58 4.83 2.30
C LEU A 230 -16.85 4.61 3.80
N ALA A 231 -18.06 4.92 4.28
CA ALA A 231 -18.47 4.65 5.66
C ALA A 231 -18.43 3.15 5.99
N GLU A 232 -18.90 2.29 5.07
CA GLU A 232 -18.84 0.83 5.24
C GLU A 232 -17.40 0.34 5.33
N ARG A 233 -16.51 0.82 4.45
CA ARG A 233 -15.08 0.48 4.47
C ARG A 233 -14.39 0.93 5.75
N GLN A 234 -14.73 2.13 6.26
CA GLN A 234 -14.21 2.62 7.54
C GLN A 234 -14.67 1.75 8.71
N ALA A 235 -15.96 1.43 8.79
CA ALA A 235 -16.50 0.53 9.82
C ALA A 235 -15.89 -0.88 9.74
N ARG A 236 -15.55 -1.35 8.53
CA ARG A 236 -14.82 -2.62 8.35
C ARG A 236 -13.38 -2.53 8.86
N LEU A 237 -12.68 -1.43 8.59
CA LEU A 237 -11.32 -1.21 9.08
C LEU A 237 -11.28 -1.12 10.61
N GLU A 238 -12.24 -0.46 11.24
CA GLU A 238 -12.37 -0.39 12.70
C GLU A 238 -12.57 -1.78 13.31
N ARG A 239 -13.51 -2.57 12.78
CA ARG A 239 -13.70 -3.97 13.20
C ARG A 239 -12.43 -4.82 13.06
N ILE A 240 -11.67 -4.63 11.98
CA ILE A 240 -10.39 -5.34 11.78
C ILE A 240 -9.39 -4.90 12.85
N ARG A 241 -9.25 -3.60 13.11
CA ARG A 241 -8.34 -3.06 14.13
C ARG A 241 -8.68 -3.57 15.53
N GLU A 242 -9.96 -3.60 15.89
CA GLU A 242 -10.43 -4.16 17.17
C GLU A 242 -10.04 -5.64 17.27
N SER A 243 -10.37 -6.44 16.25
CA SER A 243 -10.03 -7.87 16.24
C SER A 243 -8.53 -8.15 16.28
N GLN A 244 -7.70 -7.31 15.63
CA GLN A 244 -6.25 -7.40 15.69
C GLN A 244 -5.71 -6.96 17.05
N GLY A 245 -6.28 -5.91 17.64
CA GLY A 245 -5.97 -5.45 18.99
C GLY A 245 -6.20 -6.54 20.02
N ASP A 246 -7.33 -7.23 19.95
CA ASP A 246 -7.67 -8.35 20.84
C ASP A 246 -6.69 -9.53 20.69
N ARG A 247 -6.30 -9.85 19.46
CA ARG A 247 -5.30 -10.89 19.17
C ARG A 247 -3.93 -10.51 19.73
N VAL A 248 -3.46 -9.28 19.49
CA VAL A 248 -2.17 -8.79 20.00
C VAL A 248 -2.17 -8.75 21.53
N ALA A 249 -3.27 -8.31 22.16
CA ALA A 249 -3.41 -8.32 23.61
C ALA A 249 -3.37 -9.74 24.18
N SER A 250 -3.98 -10.70 23.51
CA SER A 250 -3.95 -12.11 23.88
C SER A 250 -2.55 -12.71 23.73
N LEU A 251 -1.86 -12.45 22.61
CA LEU A 251 -0.48 -12.90 22.41
C LEU A 251 0.50 -12.29 23.42
N ARG A 252 0.33 -11.01 23.79
CA ARG A 252 1.14 -10.38 24.83
C ARG A 252 0.93 -11.02 26.20
N ARG A 253 -0.30 -11.44 26.51
CA ARG A 253 -0.59 -12.20 27.75
C ARG A 253 0.11 -13.55 27.73
N TYR A 254 0.02 -14.32 26.64
CA TYR A 254 0.74 -15.58 26.49
C TYR A 254 2.26 -15.40 26.59
N ALA A 255 2.84 -14.43 25.87
CA ALA A 255 4.27 -14.16 25.94
C ALA A 255 4.75 -13.65 27.32
N ALA A 256 3.85 -13.11 28.15
CA ALA A 256 4.17 -12.78 29.54
C ALA A 256 4.20 -14.05 30.42
N VAL A 257 3.21 -14.93 30.26
CA VAL A 257 3.15 -16.24 30.94
C VAL A 257 4.34 -17.10 30.56
N ASP A 258 4.72 -17.16 29.27
CA ASP A 258 5.88 -17.94 28.81
C ASP A 258 7.19 -17.43 29.40
N ARG A 259 7.33 -16.11 29.57
CA ARG A 259 8.50 -15.51 30.23
C ARG A 259 8.53 -15.82 31.73
N GLU A 260 7.38 -15.82 32.38
CA GLU A 260 7.26 -16.19 33.79
C GLU A 260 7.60 -17.67 33.99
N LEU A 261 7.10 -18.55 33.11
CA LEU A 261 7.41 -19.97 33.09
C LEU A 261 8.90 -20.24 32.81
N ALA A 262 9.48 -19.58 31.80
CA ALA A 262 10.90 -19.67 31.49
C ALA A 262 11.77 -19.18 32.67
N GLY A 263 11.35 -18.11 33.35
CA GLY A 263 11.99 -17.61 34.57
C GLY A 263 11.93 -18.62 35.73
N ALA A 264 10.78 -19.26 35.93
CA ALA A 264 10.61 -20.30 36.94
C ALA A 264 11.44 -21.56 36.65
N LEU A 265 11.61 -21.92 35.37
CA LEU A 265 12.45 -23.04 34.93
C LEU A 265 13.95 -22.74 35.01
N ALA A 266 14.37 -21.49 34.81
CA ALA A 266 15.76 -21.06 34.87
C ALA A 266 16.28 -20.80 36.30
N ALA A 267 15.39 -20.79 37.32
CA ALA A 267 15.78 -20.57 38.71
C ALA A 267 16.58 -21.77 39.27
N PRO A 268 17.78 -21.54 39.84
CA PRO A 268 18.62 -22.62 40.37
C PRO A 268 18.00 -23.21 41.64
N GLY A 269 17.43 -24.41 41.51
CA GLY A 269 16.74 -25.13 42.60
C GLY A 269 15.65 -26.10 42.15
N GLY A 270 15.18 -26.01 40.89
CA GLY A 270 14.00 -26.77 40.44
C GLY A 270 12.72 -26.21 41.06
N ALA A 271 11.59 -26.38 40.38
CA ALA A 271 10.32 -25.75 40.75
C ALA A 271 9.99 -25.93 42.25
N PRO A 272 9.68 -24.85 43.00
CA PRO A 272 9.28 -24.98 44.39
C PRO A 272 8.03 -25.84 44.47
N SER A 273 8.12 -26.94 45.23
CA SER A 273 6.97 -27.76 45.59
C SER A 273 6.00 -26.93 46.44
N GLY A 274 4.97 -26.39 45.80
CA GLY A 274 3.83 -25.70 46.42
C GLY A 274 4.05 -24.18 46.56
N THR A 275 3.12 -23.29 46.25
CA THR A 275 1.66 -23.39 46.07
C THR A 275 1.23 -22.32 45.07
N VAL A 276 0.85 -22.72 43.85
CA VAL A 276 0.02 -21.86 42.99
C VAL A 276 -1.38 -21.84 43.62
N ALA A 277 -1.93 -20.63 43.80
CA ALA A 277 -3.27 -20.42 44.34
C ALA A 277 -4.30 -21.33 43.61
N PRO A 278 -5.31 -21.87 44.31
CA PRO A 278 -6.21 -22.90 43.79
C PRO A 278 -7.09 -22.46 42.60
N GLU A 279 -6.99 -21.21 42.16
CA GLU A 279 -7.83 -20.64 41.11
C GLU A 279 -7.29 -20.89 39.69
N HIS A 280 -6.06 -21.40 39.52
CA HIS A 280 -5.42 -21.53 38.20
C HIS A 280 -4.79 -22.92 37.93
N ARG A 281 -5.25 -23.98 38.61
CA ARG A 281 -4.85 -25.35 38.25
C ARG A 281 -5.64 -25.80 37.04
N VAL A 282 -5.13 -25.49 35.85
CA VAL A 282 -5.61 -26.10 34.60
C VAL A 282 -5.31 -27.59 34.70
N THR A 283 -6.36 -28.39 34.85
CA THR A 283 -6.28 -29.84 34.91
C THR A 283 -5.88 -30.39 33.53
N LEU A 284 -5.25 -31.57 33.48
CA LEU A 284 -4.88 -32.22 32.22
C LEU A 284 -6.10 -32.35 31.27
N ALA A 285 -7.28 -32.58 31.84
CA ALA A 285 -8.55 -32.62 31.12
C ALA A 285 -8.96 -31.28 30.48
N GLU A 286 -8.60 -30.14 31.09
CA GLU A 286 -8.84 -28.81 30.51
C GLU A 286 -7.85 -28.48 29.40
N VAL A 287 -6.61 -28.99 29.48
CA VAL A 287 -5.63 -28.91 28.39
C VAL A 287 -6.04 -29.78 27.21
N GLU A 288 -6.53 -30.99 27.46
CA GLU A 288 -7.10 -31.87 26.42
C GLU A 288 -8.34 -31.24 25.78
N ALA A 289 -9.26 -30.69 26.57
CA ALA A 289 -10.43 -29.99 26.05
C ALA A 289 -10.07 -28.73 25.23
N ALA A 290 -9.03 -28.00 25.64
CA ALA A 290 -8.50 -26.88 24.87
C ALA A 290 -7.83 -27.35 23.56
N GLY A 291 -7.14 -28.49 23.59
CA GLY A 291 -6.58 -29.15 22.41
C GLY A 291 -7.68 -29.53 21.41
N ASP A 292 -8.72 -30.23 21.85
CA ASP A 292 -9.86 -30.64 21.04
C ASP A 292 -10.63 -29.44 20.45
N GLU A 293 -10.73 -28.34 21.20
CA GLU A 293 -11.33 -27.09 20.73
C GLU A 293 -10.48 -26.43 19.64
N ILE A 294 -9.15 -26.39 19.82
CA ILE A 294 -8.23 -25.86 18.80
C ILE A 294 -8.30 -26.70 17.53
N GLU A 295 -8.32 -28.03 17.66
CA GLU A 295 -8.40 -28.95 16.52
C GLU A 295 -9.73 -28.79 15.75
N ARG A 296 -10.86 -28.64 16.46
CA ARG A 296 -12.15 -28.31 15.83
C ARG A 296 -12.13 -26.97 15.10
N ARG A 297 -11.51 -25.94 15.69
CA ARG A 297 -11.45 -24.60 15.07
C ARG A 297 -10.54 -24.58 13.86
N LEU A 298 -9.43 -25.32 13.87
CA LEU A 298 -8.56 -25.50 12.71
C LEU A 298 -9.30 -26.26 11.59
N GLY A 299 -10.01 -27.34 11.92
CA GLY A 299 -10.84 -28.06 10.94
C GLY A 299 -11.91 -27.17 10.29
N ALA A 300 -12.59 -26.35 11.09
CA ALA A 300 -13.59 -25.39 10.59
C ALA A 300 -12.96 -24.29 9.71
N ALA A 301 -11.76 -23.82 10.04
CA ALA A 301 -11.02 -22.85 9.24
C ALA A 301 -10.57 -23.44 7.90
N ASP A 302 -10.06 -24.68 7.89
CA ASP A 302 -9.68 -25.39 6.67
C ASP A 302 -10.87 -25.65 5.75
N GLU A 303 -12.03 -25.96 6.31
CA GLU A 303 -13.25 -26.18 5.55
C GLU A 303 -13.84 -24.87 5.00
N ALA A 304 -13.72 -23.77 5.73
CA ALA A 304 -14.03 -22.44 5.22
C ALA A 304 -13.08 -22.03 4.08
N LEU A 305 -11.77 -22.30 4.23
CA LEU A 305 -10.78 -22.03 3.20
C LEU A 305 -11.04 -22.85 1.93
N ARG A 306 -11.36 -24.15 2.08
CA ARG A 306 -11.77 -25.01 0.96
C ARG A 306 -13.00 -24.49 0.23
N ARG A 307 -14.02 -23.99 0.96
CA ARG A 307 -15.20 -23.37 0.35
C ARG A 307 -14.85 -22.11 -0.43
N VAL A 308 -14.04 -21.23 0.13
CA VAL A 308 -13.60 -20.00 -0.56
C VAL A 308 -12.80 -20.31 -1.82
N LEU A 309 -11.91 -21.30 -1.76
CA LEU A 309 -11.14 -21.75 -2.93
C LEU A 309 -12.05 -22.37 -3.99
N ALA A 310 -13.02 -23.20 -3.60
CA ALA A 310 -13.99 -23.77 -4.54
C ALA A 310 -14.89 -22.71 -5.19
N GLU A 311 -15.32 -21.68 -4.44
CA GLU A 311 -16.07 -20.54 -5.00
C GLU A 311 -15.23 -19.71 -5.97
N ARG A 312 -13.94 -19.51 -5.67
CA ARG A 312 -13.01 -18.81 -6.57
C ARG A 312 -12.82 -19.59 -7.87
N ASP A 313 -12.58 -20.90 -7.77
CA ASP A 313 -12.43 -21.77 -8.94
C ASP A 313 -13.71 -21.82 -9.79
N ALA A 314 -14.89 -21.77 -9.17
CA ALA A 314 -16.17 -21.68 -9.88
C ALA A 314 -16.31 -20.35 -10.61
N ARG A 315 -16.00 -19.22 -9.96
CA ARG A 315 -16.01 -17.88 -10.59
C ARG A 315 -15.00 -17.77 -11.74
N ASP A 316 -13.83 -18.37 -11.61
CA ASP A 316 -12.80 -18.36 -12.66
C ASP A 316 -13.21 -19.22 -13.86
N ARG A 317 -13.95 -20.32 -13.66
CA ARG A 317 -14.54 -21.12 -14.76
C ARG A 317 -15.72 -20.42 -15.42
N ASP A 318 -16.59 -19.76 -14.65
CA ASP A 318 -17.70 -18.98 -15.19
C ASP A 318 -17.20 -17.76 -15.96
N GLY A 319 -16.16 -17.08 -15.47
CA GLY A 319 -15.50 -15.99 -16.19
C GLY A 319 -14.89 -16.45 -17.54
N LYS A 320 -14.28 -17.64 -17.59
CA LYS A 320 -13.74 -18.20 -18.83
C LYS A 320 -14.82 -18.63 -19.83
N THR A 321 -15.96 -19.13 -19.37
CA THR A 321 -17.06 -19.51 -20.28
C THR A 321 -17.81 -18.32 -20.86
N VAL A 322 -17.86 -17.18 -20.16
CA VAL A 322 -18.40 -15.92 -20.69
C VAL A 322 -17.51 -15.33 -21.79
N VAL A 323 -16.18 -15.41 -21.64
CA VAL A 323 -15.22 -14.93 -22.65
C VAL A 323 -15.26 -15.80 -23.93
N HIS A 324 -15.51 -17.10 -23.82
CA HIS A 324 -15.61 -17.99 -24.99
C HIS A 324 -16.96 -17.95 -25.73
N ARG A 325 -18.00 -17.31 -25.17
CA ARG A 325 -19.31 -17.15 -25.82
C ARG A 325 -19.49 -15.78 -26.50
N ALA A 326 -18.54 -14.86 -26.30
CA ALA A 326 -18.58 -13.49 -26.82
C ALA A 326 -17.61 -13.23 -27.99
N GLY A 327 -17.07 -14.28 -28.63
CA GLY A 327 -16.31 -14.22 -29.89
C GLY A 327 -16.94 -15.11 -30.95
#